data_AF-A0A3D4JFT2-F1
#
_entry.id   AF-A0A3D4JFT2-F1
#
_cell.length_a   1.000
_cell.length_b   1.000
_cell.length_c   1.000
_cell.angle_alpha   90.00
_cell.angle_beta   90.00
_cell.angle_gamma   90.00
#
_symmetry.space_group_name_H-M   'P 1'
#
loop_
_entity.id
_entity.type
_entity.pdbx_description
1 polymer ?
#
loop_
_entity_poly.entity_id
_entity_poly.type
_entity_poly.pdbx_seq_one_letter_code
_entity_poly.pdbx_strand_id
1 'polypeptide(L)'
;MHKLFPFLIIIFLLACSGQNVAIPTIPAPTATPISSLSLLKEIKLETQTNTAYTLVWSPDGNLLAIASGGEITILNSDLKI
;
A
#
# COMPACT_ATOMS: atom_id res chain seq x y z
N MET A 1 13.99 1.65 60.85
CA MET A 1 13.53 2.35 59.63
C MET A 1 13.33 1.35 58.47
N HIS A 2 12.54 0.28 58.65
CA HIS A 2 12.47 -0.86 57.68
C HIS A 2 11.06 -1.17 57.15
N LYS A 3 10.04 -0.38 57.50
CA LYS A 3 8.64 -0.65 57.12
C LYS A 3 8.10 0.22 55.97
N LEU A 4 8.89 1.19 55.48
CA LEU A 4 8.47 2.14 54.43
C LEU A 4 8.78 1.64 53.01
N PHE A 5 9.78 0.76 52.86
CA PHE A 5 10.27 0.27 51.57
C PHE A 5 9.26 -0.61 50.79
N PRO A 6 8.52 -1.57 51.40
CA PRO A 6 7.59 -2.39 50.62
C PRO A 6 6.34 -1.61 50.16
N PHE A 7 5.98 -0.54 50.86
CA PHE A 7 4.81 0.28 50.54
C PHE A 7 5.03 1.11 49.25
N LEU A 8 6.27 1.56 49.01
CA LEU A 8 6.62 2.33 47.83
C LEU A 8 6.59 1.48 46.54
N ILE A 9 6.94 0.19 46.64
CA ILE A 9 6.94 -0.77 45.53
C ILE A 9 5.51 -1.06 45.05
N ILE A 10 4.55 -1.15 45.98
CA ILE A 10 3.13 -1.41 45.66
C ILE A 10 2.50 -0.21 44.93
N ILE A 11 2.85 1.02 45.31
CA ILE A 11 2.37 2.24 44.64
C ILE A 11 2.92 2.33 43.21
N PHE A 12 4.18 1.92 42.99
CA PHE A 12 4.80 1.95 41.67
C PHE A 12 4.16 0.93 40.71
N LEU A 13 3.73 -0.23 41.21
CA LEU A 13 3.07 -1.27 40.41
C LEU A 13 1.61 -0.93 40.02
N LEU A 14 0.92 -0.08 40.78
CA LEU A 14 -0.46 0.33 40.48
C LEU A 14 -0.56 1.37 39.35
N ALA A 15 0.54 2.03 38.97
CA ALA A 15 0.51 3.11 37.98
C ALA A 15 0.53 2.63 36.51
N CYS A 16 0.71 1.33 36.25
CA CYS A 16 0.86 0.81 34.89
C CYS A 16 -0.45 0.41 34.19
N SER A 17 -1.61 0.45 34.85
CA SER A 17 -2.87 0.01 34.24
C SER A 17 -3.80 1.17 33.92
N GLY A 18 -3.91 1.55 32.65
CA GLY A 18 -5.07 2.29 32.16
C GLY A 18 -4.77 3.40 31.17
N GLN A 19 -4.28 3.06 29.98
CA GLN A 19 -4.40 3.95 28.82
C GLN A 19 -5.41 3.30 27.87
N ASN A 20 -6.68 3.69 27.99
CA ASN A 20 -7.71 3.37 27.01
C ASN A 20 -7.40 4.17 25.74
N VAL A 21 -6.66 3.58 24.80
CA VAL A 21 -6.41 4.19 23.50
C VAL A 21 -7.68 4.06 22.67
N ALA A 22 -8.35 5.18 22.41
CA ALA A 22 -9.45 5.21 21.44
C ALA A 22 -8.89 4.84 20.06
N ILE A 23 -9.39 3.74 19.48
CA ILE A 23 -9.02 3.34 18.13
C ILE A 23 -9.63 4.37 17.17
N PRO A 24 -8.84 5.05 16.32
CA PRO A 24 -9.40 5.97 15.34
C PRO A 24 -10.29 5.19 14.37
N THR A 25 -11.56 5.57 14.29
CA THR A 25 -12.46 5.07 13.25
C THR A 25 -12.04 5.69 11.92
N ILE A 26 -11.24 4.97 11.14
CA ILE A 26 -10.94 5.36 9.77
C ILE A 26 -12.24 5.17 8.97
N PRO A 27 -12.80 6.23 8.35
CA PRO A 27 -13.99 6.08 7.53
C PRO A 27 -13.69 5.11 6.39
N ALA A 28 -14.63 4.20 6.12
CA ALA A 28 -14.51 3.29 4.99
C ALA A 28 -14.38 4.11 3.69
N PRO A 29 -13.45 3.74 2.78
CA PRO A 29 -13.29 4.46 1.53
C PRO A 29 -14.61 4.40 0.76
N THR A 30 -15.24 5.55 0.55
CA THR A 30 -16.43 5.66 -0.28
C THR A 30 -15.96 5.72 -1.73
N ALA A 31 -16.06 4.59 -2.44
CA ALA A 31 -15.73 4.55 -3.86
C ALA A 31 -16.78 5.37 -4.64
N THR A 32 -16.40 6.56 -5.10
CA THR A 32 -17.19 7.32 -6.06
C THR A 32 -17.00 6.70 -7.45
N PRO A 33 -18.06 6.39 -8.20
CA PRO A 33 -17.91 5.89 -9.56
C PRO A 33 -17.31 7.00 -10.42
N ILE A 34 -16.07 6.80 -10.85
CA ILE A 34 -15.36 7.73 -11.72
C ILE A 34 -15.80 7.45 -13.16
N SER A 35 -16.70 8.26 -13.70
CA SER A 35 -17.11 8.23 -15.11
C SER A 35 -16.10 8.96 -16.02
N SER A 36 -14.80 8.70 -15.88
CA SER A 36 -13.74 9.36 -16.67
C SER A 36 -13.15 8.44 -17.74
N LEU A 37 -13.99 7.92 -18.64
CA LEU A 37 -13.52 7.08 -19.75
C LEU A 37 -12.91 7.88 -20.92
N SER A 38 -12.98 9.22 -20.92
CA SER A 38 -12.53 10.05 -22.06
C SER A 38 -11.06 10.50 -22.01
N LEU A 39 -10.28 10.10 -21.00
CA LEU A 39 -8.87 10.51 -20.83
C LEU A 39 -7.87 9.36 -21.02
N LEU A 40 -8.34 8.18 -21.40
CA LEU A 40 -7.46 7.02 -21.58
C LEU A 40 -6.66 7.17 -22.88
N LYS A 41 -5.34 7.29 -22.75
CA LYS A 41 -4.40 7.18 -23.87
C LYS A 41 -4.09 5.70 -24.10
N GLU A 42 -4.55 5.15 -25.21
CA GLU A 42 -4.13 3.83 -25.66
C GLU A 42 -2.71 3.93 -26.24
N ILE A 43 -1.81 3.07 -25.78
CA ILE A 43 -0.44 2.99 -26.27
C ILE A 43 -0.25 1.61 -26.88
N LYS A 44 0.02 1.57 -28.18
CA LYS A 44 0.39 0.35 -28.89
C LYS A 44 1.89 0.15 -28.82
N LEU A 45 2.30 -1.00 -28.32
CA LEU A 45 3.70 -1.37 -28.21
C LEU A 45 4.15 -2.09 -29.49
N GLU A 46 4.76 -1.36 -30.42
CA GLU A 46 5.16 -1.92 -31.73
C GLU A 46 6.26 -2.99 -31.62
N THR A 47 6.98 -3.05 -30.50
CA THR A 47 8.04 -4.04 -30.27
C THR A 47 7.51 -5.38 -29.75
N GLN A 48 6.26 -5.46 -29.30
CA GLN A 48 5.65 -6.72 -28.88
C GLN A 48 5.03 -7.43 -30.08
N THR A 49 5.65 -8.53 -30.50
CA THR A 49 5.19 -9.34 -31.64
C THR A 49 4.21 -10.44 -31.23
N ASN A 50 4.06 -10.70 -29.93
CA ASN A 50 3.30 -11.81 -29.38
C ASN A 50 2.17 -11.34 -28.45
N THR A 51 1.16 -12.18 -28.24
CA THR A 51 0.04 -11.91 -27.34
C THR A 51 0.51 -11.81 -25.89
N ALA A 52 0.24 -10.67 -25.25
CA ALA A 52 0.42 -10.51 -23.81
C ALA A 52 -0.63 -11.32 -23.06
N TYR A 53 -0.19 -12.19 -22.14
CA TYR A 53 -1.09 -13.06 -21.36
C TYR A 53 -1.19 -12.63 -19.89
N THR A 54 -0.23 -11.85 -19.39
CA THR A 54 -0.31 -11.25 -18.06
C THR A 54 0.45 -9.93 -18.01
N LEU A 55 -0.01 -9.05 -17.12
CA LEU A 55 0.54 -7.73 -16.88
C LEU A 55 0.44 -7.36 -15.41
N VAL A 56 1.48 -6.74 -14.86
CA VAL A 56 1.54 -6.32 -13.46
C VAL A 56 2.31 -5.00 -13.33
N TRP A 57 1.68 -4.05 -12.63
CA TRP A 57 2.35 -2.80 -12.24
C TRP A 57 3.26 -3.04 -11.04
N SER A 58 4.39 -2.35 -11.01
CA SER A 58 5.20 -2.26 -9.80
C SER A 58 4.41 -1.55 -8.69
N PRO A 59 4.68 -1.85 -7.40
CA PRO A 59 3.96 -1.23 -6.28
C PRO A 59 4.11 0.29 -6.20
N ASP A 60 5.19 0.84 -6.75
CA ASP A 60 5.46 2.28 -6.84
C ASP A 60 4.81 2.94 -8.07
N GLY A 61 4.19 2.15 -8.97
CA GLY A 61 3.49 2.63 -10.16
C GLY A 61 4.38 3.09 -11.32
N ASN A 62 5.71 3.03 -11.17
CA ASN A 62 6.65 3.55 -12.16
C ASN A 62 6.96 2.57 -13.29
N LEU A 63 6.69 1.27 -13.08
CA LEU A 63 7.02 0.21 -14.03
C LEU A 63 5.83 -0.70 -14.30
N LEU A 64 5.73 -1.17 -15.54
CA LEU A 64 4.78 -2.20 -15.96
C LEU A 64 5.56 -3.38 -16.54
N ALA A 65 5.37 -4.57 -15.96
CA ALA A 65 5.89 -5.81 -16.50
C ALA A 65 4.81 -6.49 -17.34
N ILE A 66 5.18 -6.92 -18.55
CA ILE A 66 4.29 -7.62 -19.50
C ILE A 66 4.98 -8.92 -19.92
N ALA A 67 4.28 -10.04 -19.76
CA ALA A 67 4.78 -11.33 -20.23
C ALA A 67 4.08 -11.72 -21.54
N SER A 68 4.88 -12.07 -22.55
CA SER A 68 4.39 -12.33 -23.91
C SER A 68 5.30 -13.32 -24.62
N GLY A 69 4.75 -14.40 -25.16
CA GLY A 69 5.46 -15.34 -26.05
C GLY A 69 6.79 -15.95 -25.55
N GLY A 70 7.07 -15.90 -24.24
CA GLY A 70 8.34 -16.36 -23.64
C GLY A 70 9.31 -15.24 -23.26
N GLU A 71 8.94 -13.98 -23.49
CA GLU A 71 9.71 -12.80 -23.13
C GLU A 71 8.99 -11.99 -22.05
N ILE A 72 9.76 -11.21 -21.29
CA ILE A 72 9.25 -10.23 -20.32
C ILE A 72 9.71 -8.85 -20.75
N THR A 73 8.75 -7.96 -21.02
CA THR A 73 9.00 -6.55 -21.32
C THR A 73 8.75 -5.71 -20.08
N ILE A 74 9.68 -4.81 -19.75
CA ILE A 74 9.52 -3.82 -18.67
C ILE A 74 9.37 -2.44 -19.29
N LEU A 75 8.27 -1.76 -18.95
CA LEU A 75 7.97 -0.41 -19.42
C LEU A 75 8.01 0.58 -18.26
N ASN A 76 8.39 1.81 -18.55
CA ASN A 76 8.26 2.92 -17.60
C ASN A 76 6.87 3.58 -17.76
N SER A 77 6.24 4.01 -16.66
CA SER A 77 4.96 4.73 -16.67
C SER A 77 5.01 6.01 -17.51
N ASP A 78 6.18 6.64 -17.57
CA ASP A 78 6.38 7.94 -18.21
C ASP A 78 6.55 7.84 -19.72
N LEU A 79 6.34 6.66 -20.32
CA LEU A 79 6.42 6.35 -21.76
C LEU A 79 6.51 7.62 -22.62
N LYS A 80 7.74 8.10 -22.81
CA LYS A 80 8.02 9.23 -23.69
C LYS A 80 8.00 8.68 -25.10
N ILE A 81 6.82 8.71 -25.70
CA ILE A 81 6.61 8.44 -27.12
C ILE A 81 7.02 9.68 -27.91
#